data_AF-A0A6L6GW99-F1
#
_entry.id   AF-A0A6L6GW99-F1
#
_cell.length_a   1.000
_cell.length_b   1.000
_cell.length_c   1.000
_cell.angle_alpha   90.00
_cell.angle_beta   90.00
_cell.angle_gamma   90.00
#
_symmetry.space_group_name_H-M   'P 1'
#
loop_
_entity.id
_entity.type
_entity.pdbx_description
1 polymer ?
#
loop_
_entity_poly.entity_id
_entity_poly.type
_entity_poly.pdbx_seq_one_letter_code
_entity_poly.pdbx_strand_id
1 'polypeptide(L)'
;MTLIEKITLTEYEAILLTMEYGFEGNEFNTAKWKKNGALDGTKDKVTGEFSDRAILALIAKLKTFYHNVQVEGKGKGRHYILWGKKEIQTERVFNYNSFASTPEGNIMIEYVFNRLLKIKTNTLSITRWTSLIGLPKLDDNSLKAAFEEMKELYSFNLGENTEKVINKTIREINSVINSRNVDIIRNAFNHLKKQNRIEITPLYYFRKIDGNVQVVDVIEYRELKADIKILVEEQEVAYQDYMNARRFNNFHSEELRECNKIVKQHLKDQEIDYEFERLFVDVVNKKVVRELDEQEVNRAWCNNFISLAQDKQKKEKYKNSQYLSKEFYLLNVCILLRAYLSKSQLSIIEEETTNLEKRFATMYDRYVEAKLLEEEEEKPKGFGQTIEHTA
;
A
#
# COMPACT_ATOMS: atom_id res chain seq x y z
N MET A 1 -8.24 33.36 -34.83
CA MET A 1 -8.52 31.92 -34.74
C MET A 1 -7.20 31.18 -34.79
N THR A 2 -6.69 30.74 -33.64
CA THR A 2 -5.50 29.89 -33.57
C THR A 2 -5.90 28.49 -34.06
N LEU A 3 -5.22 27.98 -35.08
CA LEU A 3 -5.37 26.60 -35.54
C LEU A 3 -5.02 25.67 -34.37
N ILE A 4 -6.02 24.98 -33.83
CA ILE A 4 -5.77 23.95 -32.82
C ILE A 4 -5.09 22.79 -33.56
N GLU A 5 -3.80 22.60 -33.30
CA GLU A 5 -3.02 21.53 -33.91
C GLU A 5 -3.65 20.18 -33.56
N LYS A 6 -3.97 19.42 -34.61
CA LYS A 6 -4.60 18.09 -34.54
C LYS A 6 -3.55 17.06 -34.97
N ILE A 7 -3.28 16.10 -34.10
CA ILE A 7 -2.34 15.00 -34.38
C ILE A 7 -3.13 13.69 -34.35
N THR A 8 -2.91 12.85 -35.36
CA THR A 8 -3.48 11.49 -35.42
C THR A 8 -2.36 10.49 -35.30
N LEU A 9 -2.45 9.60 -34.32
CA LEU A 9 -1.45 8.58 -34.02
C LEU A 9 -2.06 7.19 -34.12
N THR A 10 -1.27 6.19 -34.50
CA THR A 10 -1.57 4.79 -34.24
C THR A 10 -1.50 4.49 -32.74
N GLU A 11 -2.03 3.34 -32.30
CA GLU A 11 -1.91 2.94 -30.89
C GLU A 11 -0.46 2.77 -30.43
N TYR A 12 0.42 2.28 -31.31
CA TYR A 12 1.85 2.15 -31.00
C TYR A 12 2.50 3.52 -30.77
N GLU A 13 2.28 4.47 -31.68
CA GLU A 13 2.81 5.83 -31.58
C GLU A 13 2.22 6.58 -30.37
N ALA A 14 0.95 6.35 -30.05
CA ALA A 14 0.32 6.92 -28.88
C ALA A 14 0.97 6.41 -27.57
N ILE A 15 1.31 5.12 -27.49
CA ILE A 15 2.04 4.58 -26.33
C ILE A 15 3.45 5.17 -26.26
N LEU A 16 4.18 5.20 -27.38
CA LEU A 16 5.53 5.79 -27.42
C LEU A 16 5.53 7.26 -26.99
N LEU A 17 4.55 8.04 -27.45
CA LEU A 17 4.39 9.43 -27.03
C LEU A 17 4.25 9.52 -25.50
N THR A 18 3.46 8.65 -24.86
CA THR A 18 3.38 8.66 -23.39
C THR A 18 4.73 8.32 -22.72
N MET A 19 5.54 7.47 -23.34
CA MET A 19 6.86 7.12 -22.80
C MET A 19 7.86 8.27 -22.87
N GLU A 20 7.80 9.10 -23.90
CA GLU A 20 8.60 10.34 -23.99
C GLU A 20 8.32 11.29 -22.83
N TYR A 21 7.10 11.26 -22.28
CA TYR A 21 6.71 12.01 -21.09
C TYR A 21 6.79 11.22 -19.78
N GLY A 22 7.61 10.15 -19.75
CA GLY A 22 7.99 9.46 -18.51
C GLY A 22 7.10 8.30 -18.08
N PHE A 23 6.11 7.89 -18.89
CA PHE A 23 5.35 6.67 -18.63
C PHE A 23 6.14 5.40 -19.03
N GLU A 24 5.94 4.29 -18.32
CA GLU A 24 6.74 3.06 -18.53
C GLU A 24 6.39 2.25 -19.80
N GLY A 25 5.29 2.56 -20.49
CA GLY A 25 4.85 1.79 -21.67
C GLY A 25 4.37 0.37 -21.35
N ASN A 26 3.86 0.14 -20.14
CA ASN A 26 3.38 -1.17 -19.66
C ASN A 26 2.30 -1.80 -20.55
N GLU A 27 1.62 -1.02 -21.38
CA GLU A 27 0.72 -1.43 -22.44
C GLU A 27 1.37 -2.49 -23.37
N PHE A 28 2.66 -2.34 -23.69
CA PHE A 28 3.41 -3.29 -24.52
C PHE A 28 3.64 -4.66 -23.87
N ASN A 29 3.58 -4.72 -22.53
CA ASN A 29 3.83 -5.94 -21.77
C ASN A 29 2.59 -6.81 -21.60
N THR A 30 1.40 -6.32 -21.98
CA THR A 30 0.16 -7.08 -21.87
C THR A 30 0.17 -8.31 -22.79
N ALA A 31 -0.39 -9.43 -22.33
CA ALA A 31 -0.47 -10.66 -23.13
C ALA A 31 -1.18 -10.44 -24.47
N LYS A 32 -2.17 -9.53 -24.49
CA LYS A 32 -2.95 -9.20 -25.67
C LYS A 32 -2.16 -8.36 -26.67
N TRP A 33 -1.35 -7.41 -26.20
CA TRP A 33 -0.40 -6.68 -27.05
C TRP A 33 0.61 -7.63 -27.70
N LYS A 34 1.24 -8.51 -26.91
CA LYS A 34 2.22 -9.49 -27.42
C LYS A 34 1.64 -10.42 -28.49
N LYS A 35 0.35 -10.77 -28.39
CA LYS A 35 -0.33 -11.65 -29.34
C LYS A 35 -0.83 -10.92 -30.60
N ASN A 36 -1.43 -9.74 -30.43
CA ASN A 36 -2.23 -9.10 -31.48
C ASN A 36 -1.66 -7.77 -31.97
N GLY A 37 -0.61 -7.23 -31.35
CA GLY A 37 -0.06 -5.91 -31.66
C GLY A 37 -1.04 -4.75 -31.41
N ALA A 38 -2.05 -4.95 -30.55
CA ALA A 38 -3.04 -3.96 -30.16
C ALA A 38 -3.68 -4.33 -28.81
N LEU A 39 -4.10 -3.33 -28.04
CA LEU A 39 -4.84 -3.46 -26.78
C LEU A 39 -6.27 -3.94 -27.01
N ASP A 40 -6.87 -4.53 -25.97
CA ASP A 40 -8.22 -5.07 -26.06
C ASP A 40 -9.26 -3.97 -26.26
N GLY A 41 -9.94 -4.00 -27.40
CA GLY A 41 -10.85 -2.94 -27.83
C GLY A 41 -12.28 -3.10 -27.39
N THR A 42 -12.57 -3.89 -26.35
CA THR A 42 -13.95 -4.18 -25.98
C THR A 42 -14.64 -2.87 -25.58
N LYS A 43 -15.64 -2.50 -26.37
CA LYS A 43 -16.55 -1.41 -26.04
C LYS A 43 -17.80 -1.99 -25.40
N ASP A 44 -18.31 -1.33 -24.37
CA ASP A 44 -19.63 -1.60 -23.85
C ASP A 44 -20.67 -1.39 -24.97
N LYS A 45 -21.56 -2.36 -25.15
CA LYS A 45 -22.52 -2.36 -26.27
C LYS A 45 -23.64 -1.32 -26.09
N VAL A 46 -23.85 -0.85 -24.87
CA VAL A 46 -24.93 0.09 -24.51
C VAL A 46 -24.39 1.52 -24.47
N THR A 47 -23.21 1.74 -23.86
CA THR A 47 -22.64 3.09 -23.72
C THR A 47 -21.69 3.47 -24.86
N GLY A 48 -21.16 2.51 -25.61
CA GLY A 48 -20.16 2.74 -26.65
C GLY A 48 -18.77 3.13 -26.12
N GLU A 49 -18.58 3.13 -24.79
CA GLU A 49 -17.31 3.43 -24.13
C GLU A 49 -16.40 2.20 -24.07
N PHE A 50 -15.08 2.41 -23.97
CA PHE A 50 -14.15 1.30 -23.76
C PHE A 50 -14.28 0.74 -22.35
N SER A 51 -14.46 -0.57 -22.22
CA SER A 51 -14.44 -1.26 -20.92
C SER A 51 -13.06 -1.79 -20.54
N ASP A 52 -12.13 -1.81 -21.50
CA ASP A 52 -10.76 -2.27 -21.27
C ASP A 52 -9.93 -1.25 -20.47
N ARG A 53 -9.32 -1.74 -19.39
CA ARG A 53 -8.54 -0.91 -18.48
C ARG A 53 -7.27 -0.35 -19.11
N ALA A 54 -6.64 -1.05 -20.05
CA ALA A 54 -5.39 -0.58 -20.67
C ALA A 54 -5.66 0.55 -21.67
N ILE A 55 -6.74 0.45 -22.47
CA ILE A 55 -7.16 1.56 -23.35
C ILE A 55 -7.57 2.79 -22.53
N LEU A 56 -8.38 2.60 -21.48
CA LEU A 56 -8.78 3.70 -20.60
C LEU A 56 -7.58 4.36 -19.92
N ALA A 57 -6.58 3.57 -19.51
CA ALA A 57 -5.33 4.08 -18.95
C ALA A 57 -4.56 4.91 -19.99
N LEU A 58 -4.39 4.40 -21.21
CA LEU A 58 -3.68 5.08 -22.29
C LEU A 58 -4.35 6.39 -22.71
N ILE A 59 -5.67 6.38 -22.97
CA ILE A 59 -6.45 7.59 -23.30
C ILE A 59 -6.19 8.67 -22.25
N ALA A 60 -6.17 8.25 -21.00
CA ALA A 60 -6.19 9.17 -19.93
C ALA A 60 -4.78 9.63 -19.51
N LYS A 61 -3.73 8.87 -19.84
CA LYS A 61 -2.35 9.38 -19.95
C LYS A 61 -2.26 10.45 -21.03
N LEU A 62 -2.79 10.23 -22.23
CA LEU A 62 -2.76 11.23 -23.30
C LEU A 62 -3.50 12.53 -22.91
N LYS A 63 -4.58 12.42 -22.13
CA LYS A 63 -5.31 13.57 -21.56
C LYS A 63 -4.50 14.38 -20.54
N THR A 64 -3.33 13.95 -20.06
CA THR A 64 -2.46 14.80 -19.24
C THR A 64 -1.76 15.88 -20.05
N PHE A 65 -1.52 15.60 -21.34
CA PHE A 65 -0.79 16.46 -22.27
C PHE A 65 -1.70 17.17 -23.26
N TYR A 66 -2.88 16.63 -23.54
CA TYR A 66 -3.84 17.19 -24.48
C TYR A 66 -5.18 17.45 -23.79
N HIS A 67 -5.85 18.54 -24.16
CA HIS A 67 -7.20 18.84 -23.68
C HIS A 67 -8.21 17.78 -24.13
N ASN A 68 -8.00 17.21 -25.31
CA ASN A 68 -8.93 16.25 -25.89
C ASN A 68 -8.22 15.08 -26.55
N VAL A 69 -8.81 13.90 -26.36
CA VAL A 69 -8.34 12.61 -26.87
C VAL A 69 -9.55 11.83 -27.34
N GLN A 70 -9.63 11.56 -28.63
CA GLN A 70 -10.64 10.72 -29.25
C GLN A 70 -9.98 9.47 -29.82
N VAL A 71 -10.70 8.35 -29.79
CA VAL A 71 -10.21 7.07 -30.29
C VAL A 71 -11.17 6.51 -31.33
N GLU A 72 -10.66 6.29 -32.53
CA GLU A 72 -11.40 5.77 -33.68
C GLU A 72 -10.80 4.43 -34.13
N GLY A 73 -11.58 3.65 -34.89
CA GLY A 73 -11.15 2.33 -35.37
C GLY A 73 -11.14 1.23 -34.30
N LYS A 74 -10.61 0.05 -34.67
CA LYS A 74 -10.55 -1.15 -33.82
C LYS A 74 -9.28 -1.96 -34.11
N GLY A 75 -8.79 -2.69 -33.09
CA GLY A 75 -7.61 -3.55 -33.22
C GLY A 75 -6.38 -2.77 -33.68
N LYS A 76 -5.61 -3.33 -34.61
CA LYS A 76 -4.41 -2.68 -35.19
C LYS A 76 -4.71 -1.40 -35.98
N GLY A 77 -5.94 -1.24 -36.47
CA GLY A 77 -6.38 -0.04 -37.19
C GLY A 77 -6.97 1.03 -36.27
N ARG A 78 -6.69 0.98 -34.95
CA ARG A 78 -7.15 1.97 -33.99
C ARG A 78 -6.24 3.19 -34.03
N HIS A 79 -6.85 4.36 -34.09
CA HIS A 79 -6.17 5.65 -34.12
C HIS A 79 -6.58 6.55 -32.96
N TYR A 80 -5.61 7.27 -32.41
CA TYR A 80 -5.76 8.24 -31.34
C TYR A 80 -5.62 9.63 -31.93
N ILE A 81 -6.70 10.40 -31.83
CA ILE A 81 -6.80 11.75 -32.37
C ILE A 81 -6.69 12.71 -31.20
N LEU A 82 -5.63 13.50 -31.18
CA LEU A 82 -5.25 14.40 -30.10
C LEU A 82 -5.37 15.85 -30.57
N TRP A 83 -5.95 16.73 -29.75
CA TRP A 83 -5.99 18.16 -30.05
C TRP A 83 -5.91 19.04 -28.81
N GLY A 84 -5.35 20.23 -29.00
CA GLY A 84 -5.14 21.22 -27.95
C GLY A 84 -4.09 20.74 -26.95
N LYS A 85 -2.81 20.74 -27.36
CA LYS A 85 -1.69 20.46 -26.47
C LYS A 85 -1.71 21.48 -25.32
N LYS A 86 -1.61 20.99 -24.09
CA LYS A 86 -1.62 21.81 -22.88
C LYS A 86 -0.26 22.47 -22.70
N GLU A 87 -0.25 23.75 -22.35
CA GLU A 87 0.96 24.47 -21.96
C GLU A 87 1.50 24.00 -20.60
N ILE A 88 0.58 23.67 -19.68
CA ILE A 88 0.88 23.11 -18.37
C ILE A 88 0.24 21.73 -18.28
N GLN A 89 1.05 20.71 -18.04
CA GLN A 89 0.57 19.34 -17.91
C GLN A 89 -0.34 19.24 -16.69
N THR A 90 -1.54 18.68 -16.88
CA THR A 90 -2.40 18.33 -15.74
C THR A 90 -1.84 17.07 -15.11
N GLU A 91 -1.29 17.17 -13.89
CA GLU A 91 -0.88 16.01 -13.09
C GLU A 91 -2.09 15.08 -12.95
N ARG A 92 -1.94 13.85 -13.46
CA ARG A 92 -2.88 12.80 -13.11
C ARG A 92 -2.42 12.15 -11.83
N VAL A 93 -3.17 12.41 -10.76
CA VAL A 93 -3.19 11.57 -9.57
C VAL A 93 -3.90 10.26 -9.94
N PHE A 94 -3.24 9.38 -10.70
CA PHE A 94 -3.68 8.00 -10.91
C PHE A 94 -2.53 7.05 -10.56
N ASN A 95 -2.52 6.70 -9.27
CA ASN A 95 -1.67 5.69 -8.64
C ASN A 95 -2.05 4.28 -9.12
N TYR A 96 -1.52 3.84 -10.25
CA TYR A 96 -1.49 2.42 -10.59
C TYR A 96 -0.13 2.06 -11.17
N ASN A 97 0.74 1.60 -10.28
CA ASN A 97 2.05 0.99 -10.52
C ASN A 97 3.01 1.84 -11.37
N SER A 98 4.03 2.36 -10.68
CA SER A 98 5.16 3.23 -11.11
C SER A 98 4.97 4.74 -10.95
N PHE A 99 5.10 5.13 -9.68
CA PHE A 99 5.66 6.38 -9.15
C PHE A 99 6.13 7.43 -10.17
N ALA A 100 5.23 8.35 -10.54
CA ALA A 100 5.66 9.74 -10.58
C ALA A 100 5.98 10.12 -9.12
N SER A 101 7.20 10.59 -8.86
CA SER A 101 7.65 10.83 -7.50
C SER A 101 6.90 12.05 -6.94
N THR A 102 6.04 11.84 -5.94
CA THR A 102 5.39 12.93 -5.21
C THR A 102 6.45 13.78 -4.51
N PRO A 103 6.15 15.04 -4.14
CA PRO A 103 7.06 15.84 -3.31
C PRO A 103 7.53 15.08 -2.06
N GLU A 104 6.62 14.40 -1.37
CA GLU A 104 6.92 13.56 -0.21
C GLU A 104 7.81 12.36 -0.59
N GLY A 105 7.54 11.73 -1.73
CA GLY A 105 8.37 10.64 -2.26
C GLY A 105 9.81 11.08 -2.51
N ASN A 106 10.01 12.25 -3.12
CA ASN A 106 11.34 12.83 -3.33
C ASN A 106 12.08 13.11 -2.02
N ILE A 107 11.38 13.65 -1.01
CA ILE A 107 11.93 13.85 0.33
C ILE A 107 12.37 12.51 0.93
N MET A 108 11.53 11.47 0.86
CA MET A 108 11.89 10.15 1.39
C MET A 108 13.07 9.50 0.65
N ILE A 109 13.15 9.67 -0.68
CA ILE A 109 14.28 9.18 -1.49
C ILE A 109 15.59 9.83 -1.03
N GLU A 110 15.62 11.16 -0.91
CA GLU A 110 16.82 11.89 -0.50
C GLU A 110 17.16 11.60 0.97
N TYR A 111 16.16 11.44 1.85
CA TYR A 111 16.39 11.02 3.23
C TYR A 111 17.10 9.67 3.30
N VAL A 112 16.60 8.66 2.58
CA VAL A 112 17.23 7.34 2.51
C VAL A 112 18.68 7.45 2.01
N PHE A 113 18.91 8.25 0.97
CA PHE A 113 20.26 8.46 0.44
C PHE A 113 21.21 9.13 1.44
N ASN A 114 20.77 10.20 2.10
CA ASN A 114 21.55 10.90 3.13
C ASN A 114 21.91 9.97 4.30
N ARG A 115 21.05 9.01 4.63
CA ARG A 115 21.32 7.98 5.65
C ARG A 115 22.29 6.92 5.13
N LEU A 116 22.15 6.46 3.89
CA LEU A 116 23.08 5.51 3.26
C LEU A 116 24.53 6.03 3.30
N LEU A 117 24.75 7.32 3.03
CA LEU A 117 26.08 7.94 3.09
C LEU A 117 26.78 7.82 4.45
N LYS A 118 26.01 7.69 5.54
CA LYS A 118 26.52 7.63 6.92
C LYS A 118 26.68 6.19 7.43
N ILE A 119 26.07 5.22 6.75
CA ILE A 119 26.06 3.82 7.17
C ILE A 119 27.33 3.11 6.68
N LYS A 120 27.99 2.39 7.59
CA LYS A 120 29.24 1.64 7.27
C LYS A 120 29.00 0.22 6.76
N THR A 121 27.79 -0.31 6.90
CA THR A 121 27.42 -1.67 6.47
C THR A 121 26.70 -1.61 5.14
N ASN A 122 27.10 -2.46 4.19
CA ASN A 122 26.55 -2.50 2.84
C ASN A 122 25.70 -3.74 2.54
N THR A 123 25.71 -4.80 3.38
CA THR A 123 24.96 -6.04 3.12
C THR A 123 23.91 -6.33 4.19
N LEU A 124 22.65 -6.06 3.89
CA LEU A 124 21.55 -6.27 4.84
C LEU A 124 20.29 -6.79 4.15
N SER A 125 19.41 -7.46 4.91
CA SER A 125 18.04 -7.70 4.45
C SER A 125 17.27 -6.39 4.37
N ILE A 126 16.24 -6.31 3.52
CA ILE A 126 15.44 -5.09 3.36
C ILE A 126 14.83 -4.59 4.69
N THR A 127 14.42 -5.51 5.56
CA THR A 127 13.88 -5.18 6.89
C THR A 127 14.97 -4.58 7.78
N ARG A 128 16.21 -5.09 7.71
CA ARG A 128 17.34 -4.50 8.44
C ARG A 128 17.75 -3.15 7.89
N TRP A 129 17.70 -2.97 6.56
CA TRP A 129 17.87 -1.65 5.94
C TRP A 129 16.85 -0.64 6.46
N THR A 130 15.58 -1.03 6.55
CA THR A 130 14.51 -0.19 7.11
C THR A 130 14.81 0.26 8.54
N SER A 131 15.33 -0.64 9.37
CA SER A 131 15.75 -0.30 10.73
C SER A 131 16.99 0.61 10.77
N LEU A 132 17.99 0.36 9.92
CA LEU A 132 19.26 1.08 9.96
C LEU A 132 19.18 2.49 9.35
N ILE A 133 18.38 2.66 8.30
CA ILE A 133 18.06 3.98 7.74
C ILE A 133 17.38 4.85 8.79
N GLY A 134 16.62 4.24 9.72
CA GLY A 134 15.95 4.99 10.79
C GLY A 134 14.73 5.73 10.26
N LEU A 135 13.88 5.05 9.49
CA LEU A 135 12.53 5.55 9.25
C LEU A 135 11.73 5.56 10.57
N PRO A 136 10.82 6.51 10.77
CA PRO A 136 9.94 6.54 11.93
C PRO A 136 9.25 5.21 12.19
N LYS A 137 9.22 4.80 13.47
CA LYS A 137 8.53 3.60 13.96
C LYS A 137 7.83 3.93 15.27
N LEU A 138 6.65 3.36 15.44
CA LEU A 138 5.91 3.42 16.70
C LEU A 138 6.61 2.50 17.72
N ASP A 139 7.09 3.08 18.80
CA ASP A 139 7.60 2.32 19.94
C ASP A 139 6.46 1.88 20.87
N ASP A 140 6.76 1.02 21.84
CA ASP A 140 5.75 0.48 22.75
C ASP A 140 5.05 1.56 23.58
N ASN A 141 5.72 2.68 23.85
CA ASN A 141 5.13 3.81 24.58
C ASN A 141 4.12 4.57 23.71
N SER A 142 4.46 4.81 22.44
CA SER A 142 3.56 5.41 21.44
C SER A 142 2.33 4.52 21.25
N LEU A 143 2.51 3.20 21.18
CA LEU A 143 1.40 2.25 21.04
C LEU A 143 0.48 2.25 22.26
N LYS A 144 1.04 2.36 23.48
CA LYS A 144 0.25 2.49 24.71
C LYS A 144 -0.51 3.81 24.77
N ALA A 145 0.13 4.92 24.39
CA ALA A 145 -0.53 6.23 24.35
C ALA A 145 -1.71 6.23 23.36
N ALA A 146 -1.51 5.67 22.15
CA ALA A 146 -2.58 5.52 21.17
C ALA A 146 -3.71 4.59 21.67
N PHE A 147 -3.39 3.55 22.44
CA PHE A 147 -4.37 2.67 23.06
C PHE A 147 -5.28 3.41 24.04
N GLU A 148 -4.70 4.19 24.96
CA GLU A 148 -5.50 4.95 25.94
C GLU A 148 -6.39 6.00 25.25
N GLU A 149 -5.87 6.71 24.25
CA GLU A 149 -6.65 7.68 23.48
C GLU A 149 -7.82 7.02 22.73
N MET A 150 -7.58 5.88 22.07
CA MET A 150 -8.65 5.11 21.43
C MET A 150 -9.66 4.56 22.43
N LYS A 151 -9.20 4.12 23.60
CA LYS A 151 -10.07 3.60 24.66
C LYS A 151 -11.01 4.68 25.19
N GLU A 152 -10.51 5.90 25.34
CA GLU A 152 -11.30 7.05 25.74
C GLU A 152 -12.32 7.42 24.66
N LEU A 153 -11.89 7.47 23.40
CA LEU A 153 -12.73 7.78 22.24
C LEU A 153 -13.84 6.74 21.99
N TYR A 154 -13.53 5.46 22.18
CA TYR A 154 -14.46 4.34 21.95
C TYR A 154 -15.20 3.89 23.21
N SER A 155 -15.01 4.57 24.33
CA SER A 155 -15.51 4.17 25.67
C SER A 155 -17.01 3.86 25.74
N PHE A 156 -17.82 4.45 24.87
CA PHE A 156 -19.27 4.25 24.83
C PHE A 156 -19.73 3.08 23.98
N ASN A 157 -18.91 2.62 23.02
CA ASN A 157 -19.26 1.51 22.18
C ASN A 157 -18.51 0.27 22.66
N LEU A 158 -19.28 -0.79 22.91
CA LEU A 158 -18.86 -2.20 23.02
C LEU A 158 -18.67 -2.68 24.46
N GLY A 159 -19.30 -3.83 24.76
CA GLY A 159 -19.20 -4.56 26.02
C GLY A 159 -17.81 -5.17 26.29
N GLU A 160 -17.74 -6.35 26.89
CA GLU A 160 -16.50 -7.00 27.40
C GLU A 160 -15.34 -7.24 26.40
N ASN A 161 -15.41 -6.74 25.16
CA ASN A 161 -14.46 -7.02 24.08
C ASN A 161 -13.75 -5.79 23.46
N THR A 162 -14.00 -4.57 23.95
CA THR A 162 -13.46 -3.31 23.39
C THR A 162 -11.94 -3.27 23.36
N GLU A 163 -11.29 -3.68 24.46
CA GLU A 163 -9.84 -3.75 24.57
C GLU A 163 -9.22 -4.68 23.51
N LYS A 164 -9.86 -5.83 23.23
CA LYS A 164 -9.36 -6.74 22.18
C LYS A 164 -9.51 -6.12 20.79
N VAL A 165 -10.58 -5.37 20.54
CA VAL A 165 -10.82 -4.69 19.26
C VAL A 165 -9.80 -3.56 19.03
N ILE A 166 -9.52 -2.74 20.05
CA ILE A 166 -8.51 -1.67 19.98
C ILE A 166 -7.13 -2.27 19.75
N ASN A 167 -6.76 -3.27 20.55
CA ASN A 167 -5.47 -3.97 20.40
C ASN A 167 -5.31 -4.58 19.00
N LYS A 168 -6.36 -5.19 18.45
CA LYS A 168 -6.36 -5.69 17.08
C LYS A 168 -6.15 -4.57 16.06
N THR A 169 -6.86 -3.45 16.21
CA THR A 169 -6.78 -2.28 15.33
C THR A 169 -5.38 -1.68 15.33
N ILE A 170 -4.78 -1.46 16.51
CA ILE A 170 -3.42 -0.95 16.66
C ILE A 170 -2.41 -1.90 16.00
N ARG A 171 -2.51 -3.21 16.24
CA ARG A 171 -1.62 -4.20 15.62
C ARG A 171 -1.73 -4.19 14.09
N GLU A 172 -2.95 -4.13 13.56
CA GLU A 172 -3.19 -4.09 12.11
C GLU A 172 -2.59 -2.83 11.48
N ILE A 173 -2.81 -1.65 12.06
CA ILE A 173 -2.29 -0.39 11.52
C ILE A 173 -0.77 -0.32 11.68
N ASN A 174 -0.22 -0.70 12.83
CA ASN A 174 1.24 -0.74 13.03
C ASN A 174 1.92 -1.71 12.06
N SER A 175 1.31 -2.86 11.76
CA SER A 175 1.81 -3.78 10.74
C SER A 175 1.83 -3.14 9.34
N VAL A 176 0.78 -2.39 8.99
CA VAL A 176 0.74 -1.62 7.73
C VAL A 176 1.84 -0.56 7.70
N ILE A 177 2.07 0.18 8.79
CA ILE A 177 3.15 1.17 8.90
C ILE A 177 4.51 0.52 8.63
N ASN A 178 4.79 -0.59 9.30
CA ASN A 178 6.05 -1.30 9.12
C ASN A 178 6.23 -1.84 7.68
N SER A 179 5.18 -2.39 7.07
CA SER A 179 5.23 -2.83 5.67
C SER A 179 5.49 -1.67 4.72
N ARG A 180 4.90 -0.50 4.98
CA ARG A 180 5.09 0.68 4.14
C ARG A 180 6.48 1.27 4.27
N ASN A 181 7.08 1.26 5.45
CA ASN A 181 8.47 1.64 5.62
C ASN A 181 9.40 0.77 4.75
N VAL A 182 9.13 -0.55 4.66
CA VAL A 182 9.86 -1.45 3.74
C VAL A 182 9.65 -1.03 2.28
N ASP A 183 8.42 -0.67 1.89
CA ASP A 183 8.10 -0.20 0.53
C ASP A 183 8.83 1.12 0.21
N ILE A 184 8.88 2.08 1.15
CA ILE A 184 9.61 3.35 1.00
C ILE A 184 11.08 3.08 0.68
N ILE A 185 11.74 2.21 1.45
CA ILE A 185 13.15 1.85 1.19
C ILE A 185 13.32 1.21 -0.18
N ARG A 186 12.46 0.24 -0.55
CA ARG A 186 12.53 -0.41 -1.87
C ARG A 186 12.38 0.58 -3.01
N ASN A 187 11.43 1.50 -2.89
CA ASN A 187 11.21 2.53 -3.90
C ASN A 187 12.41 3.47 -3.98
N ALA A 188 12.92 3.95 -2.83
CA ALA A 188 14.11 4.77 -2.80
C ALA A 188 15.30 4.07 -3.47
N PHE A 189 15.51 2.80 -3.17
CA PHE A 189 16.55 1.98 -3.77
C PHE A 189 16.40 1.88 -5.30
N ASN A 190 15.19 1.62 -5.80
CA ASN A 190 14.92 1.58 -7.23
C ASN A 190 15.18 2.93 -7.91
N HIS A 191 14.77 4.05 -7.30
CA HIS A 191 14.99 5.38 -7.85
C HIS A 191 16.46 5.79 -7.83
N LEU A 192 17.16 5.58 -6.71
CA LEU A 192 18.58 5.88 -6.58
C LEU A 192 19.44 5.04 -7.54
N LYS A 193 19.06 3.78 -7.78
CA LYS A 193 19.69 2.93 -8.81
C LYS A 193 19.47 3.50 -10.21
N LYS A 194 18.24 3.89 -10.57
CA LYS A 194 17.95 4.54 -11.87
C LYS A 194 18.71 5.87 -12.05
N GLN A 195 18.96 6.59 -10.95
CA GLN A 195 19.75 7.83 -10.94
C GLN A 195 21.27 7.59 -10.94
N ASN A 196 21.73 6.33 -11.00
CA ASN A 196 23.14 5.95 -10.87
C ASN A 196 23.80 6.56 -9.61
N ARG A 197 23.05 6.61 -8.50
CA ARG A 197 23.57 7.04 -7.20
C ARG A 197 24.04 5.88 -6.33
N ILE A 198 23.39 4.73 -6.51
CA ILE A 198 23.74 3.49 -5.85
C ILE A 198 23.75 2.33 -6.85
N GLU A 199 24.50 1.29 -6.53
CA GLU A 199 24.37 -0.03 -7.13
C GLU A 199 23.78 -1.00 -6.11
N ILE A 200 22.95 -1.92 -6.59
CA ILE A 200 22.31 -2.93 -5.74
C ILE A 200 22.55 -4.29 -6.36
N THR A 201 23.21 -5.14 -5.59
CA THR A 201 23.50 -6.53 -5.94
C THR A 201 22.82 -7.44 -4.93
N PRO A 202 21.84 -8.27 -5.35
CA PRO A 202 21.28 -9.28 -4.46
C PRO A 202 22.33 -10.35 -4.19
N LEU A 203 22.48 -10.72 -2.92
CA LEU A 203 23.33 -11.81 -2.46
C LEU A 203 22.45 -12.89 -1.83
N TYR A 204 22.67 -14.13 -2.26
CA TYR A 204 21.88 -15.27 -1.86
C TYR A 204 22.66 -16.11 -0.86
N TYR A 205 21.98 -16.59 0.17
CA TYR A 205 22.61 -17.30 1.28
C TYR A 205 21.83 -18.55 1.65
N PHE A 206 22.57 -19.60 1.98
CA PHE A 206 22.09 -20.75 2.73
C PHE A 206 22.71 -20.73 4.12
N ARG A 207 21.87 -20.81 5.16
CA ARG A 207 22.35 -21.22 6.47
C ARG A 207 22.34 -22.74 6.50
N LYS A 208 23.50 -23.33 6.74
CA LYS A 208 23.67 -24.77 6.90
C LYS A 208 23.23 -25.20 8.31
N ILE A 209 22.93 -26.49 8.49
CA ILE A 209 22.46 -27.05 9.77
C ILE A 209 23.51 -26.87 10.89
N ASP A 210 24.80 -26.88 10.54
CA ASP A 210 25.92 -26.60 11.44
C ASP A 210 25.99 -25.13 11.91
N GLY A 211 25.12 -24.26 11.38
CA GLY A 211 25.02 -22.85 11.69
C GLY A 211 25.86 -21.94 10.78
N ASN A 212 26.72 -22.49 9.93
CA ASN A 212 27.52 -21.72 8.98
C ASN A 212 26.65 -21.08 7.90
N VAL A 213 27.07 -19.92 7.42
CA VAL A 213 26.37 -19.16 6.38
C VAL A 213 27.21 -19.16 5.12
N GLN A 214 26.68 -19.77 4.05
CA GLN A 214 27.31 -19.86 2.74
C GLN A 214 26.66 -18.86 1.80
N VAL A 215 27.47 -18.11 1.05
CA VAL A 215 26.99 -17.35 -0.12
C VAL A 215 26.88 -18.32 -1.29
N VAL A 216 25.72 -18.33 -1.95
CA VAL A 216 25.45 -19.17 -3.12
C VAL A 216 25.15 -18.31 -4.33
N ASP A 217 25.32 -18.87 -5.51
CA ASP A 217 24.96 -18.18 -6.74
C ASP A 217 23.44 -18.15 -6.96
N VAL A 218 23.02 -17.36 -7.94
CA VAL A 218 21.60 -17.14 -8.24
C VAL A 218 20.93 -18.37 -8.87
N ILE A 219 21.69 -19.25 -9.51
CA ILE A 219 21.17 -20.46 -10.17
C ILE A 219 20.83 -21.47 -9.09
N GLU A 220 21.77 -21.80 -8.22
CA GLU A 220 21.59 -22.74 -7.10
C GLU A 220 20.44 -22.29 -6.18
N TYR A 221 20.38 -20.99 -5.86
CA TYR A 221 19.30 -20.44 -5.05
C TYR A 221 17.91 -20.55 -5.73
N ARG A 222 17.85 -20.42 -7.06
CA ARG A 222 16.60 -20.53 -7.82
C ARG A 222 16.16 -21.97 -7.99
N GLU A 223 17.10 -22.90 -8.17
CA GLU A 223 16.83 -24.34 -8.23
C GLU A 223 16.19 -24.81 -6.92
N LEU A 224 16.80 -24.50 -5.77
CA LEU A 224 16.21 -24.82 -4.47
C LEU A 224 14.80 -24.22 -4.32
N LYS A 225 14.58 -22.98 -4.75
CA LYS A 225 13.24 -22.36 -4.69
C LYS A 225 12.23 -23.03 -5.61
N ALA A 226 12.65 -23.50 -6.77
CA ALA A 226 11.80 -24.24 -7.68
C ALA A 226 11.42 -25.60 -7.08
N ASP A 227 12.37 -26.29 -6.46
CA ASP A 227 12.14 -27.56 -5.78
C ASP A 227 11.16 -27.40 -4.61
N ILE A 228 11.35 -26.38 -3.76
CA ILE A 228 10.40 -26.05 -2.68
C ILE A 228 9.02 -25.74 -3.27
N LYS A 229 8.95 -25.02 -4.39
CA LYS A 229 7.66 -24.72 -5.02
C LYS A 229 6.94 -25.98 -5.48
N ILE A 230 7.64 -26.89 -6.14
CA ILE A 230 7.10 -28.18 -6.59
C ILE A 230 6.58 -28.97 -5.38
N LEU A 231 7.40 -29.13 -4.34
CA LEU A 231 7.02 -29.83 -3.12
C LEU A 231 5.77 -29.24 -2.45
N VAL A 232 5.66 -27.92 -2.40
CA VAL A 232 4.51 -27.23 -1.81
C VAL A 232 3.25 -27.46 -2.64
N GLU A 233 3.35 -27.35 -3.96
CA GLU A 233 2.22 -27.55 -4.87
C GLU A 233 1.78 -29.02 -4.96
N GLU A 234 2.69 -29.98 -4.77
CA GLU A 234 2.38 -31.41 -4.63
C GLU A 234 1.58 -31.74 -3.35
N GLN A 235 1.67 -30.90 -2.32
CA GLN A 235 0.85 -31.00 -1.11
C GLN A 235 -0.48 -30.25 -1.24
N GLU A 236 -0.87 -29.88 -2.46
CA GLU A 236 -2.09 -29.11 -2.76
C GLU A 236 -2.15 -27.74 -2.06
N VAL A 237 -1.01 -27.22 -1.60
CA VAL A 237 -0.90 -25.89 -0.99
C VAL A 237 -0.44 -24.88 -2.04
N ALA A 238 -1.13 -23.74 -2.13
CA ALA A 238 -0.66 -22.66 -2.98
C ALA A 238 0.68 -22.11 -2.49
N TYR A 239 1.70 -22.08 -3.35
CA TYR A 239 3.06 -21.64 -2.99
C TYR A 239 3.10 -20.27 -2.30
N GLN A 240 2.25 -19.33 -2.76
CA GLN A 240 2.18 -17.99 -2.18
C GLN A 240 1.69 -18.01 -0.72
N ASP A 241 0.73 -18.87 -0.39
CA ASP A 241 0.19 -19.00 0.97
C ASP A 241 1.20 -19.65 1.90
N TYR A 242 1.91 -20.68 1.43
CA TYR A 242 3.05 -21.26 2.15
C TYR A 242 4.14 -20.23 2.44
N MET A 243 4.57 -19.46 1.43
CA MET A 243 5.61 -18.45 1.59
C MET A 243 5.19 -17.34 2.56
N ASN A 244 3.91 -16.96 2.57
CA ASN A 244 3.36 -16.05 3.56
C ASN A 244 3.40 -16.65 4.96
N ALA A 245 2.93 -17.89 5.14
CA ALA A 245 2.96 -18.58 6.43
C ALA A 245 4.39 -18.71 6.97
N ARG A 246 5.34 -19.11 6.13
CA ARG A 246 6.76 -19.23 6.48
C ARG A 246 7.39 -17.91 6.92
N ARG A 247 7.09 -16.82 6.21
CA ARG A 247 7.60 -15.48 6.54
C ARG A 247 7.18 -14.99 7.93
N PHE A 248 5.96 -15.34 8.36
CA PHE A 248 5.39 -14.90 9.63
C PHE A 248 5.40 -15.99 10.71
N ASN A 249 6.04 -17.14 10.42
CA ASN A 249 5.97 -18.34 11.26
C ASN A 249 4.54 -18.71 11.68
N ASN A 250 3.59 -18.56 10.76
CA ASN A 250 2.15 -18.66 11.01
C ASN A 250 1.52 -19.85 10.25
N PHE A 251 1.94 -21.06 10.63
CA PHE A 251 1.40 -22.32 10.09
C PHE A 251 0.15 -22.73 10.86
N HIS A 252 -0.95 -22.02 10.60
CA HIS A 252 -2.18 -22.14 11.37
C HIS A 252 -2.99 -23.39 11.01
N SER A 253 -3.07 -23.77 9.73
CA SER A 253 -3.75 -25.00 9.27
C SER A 253 -2.85 -26.25 9.39
N GLU A 254 -3.47 -27.42 9.46
CA GLU A 254 -2.77 -28.71 9.50
C GLU A 254 -2.01 -28.97 8.20
N GLU A 255 -2.63 -28.69 7.05
CA GLU A 255 -2.02 -28.77 5.71
C GLU A 255 -0.71 -27.97 5.63
N LEU A 256 -0.74 -26.71 6.10
CA LEU A 256 0.43 -25.84 6.12
C LEU A 256 1.53 -26.37 7.05
N ARG A 257 1.16 -26.98 8.18
CA ARG A 257 2.13 -27.59 9.10
C ARG A 257 2.78 -28.82 8.49
N GLU A 258 2.01 -29.68 7.84
CA GLU A 258 2.52 -30.90 7.21
C GLU A 258 3.41 -30.58 6.01
N CYS A 259 2.95 -29.69 5.13
CA CYS A 259 3.76 -29.16 4.03
C CYS A 259 5.09 -28.57 4.54
N ASN A 260 5.05 -27.81 5.64
CA ASN A 260 6.27 -27.27 6.25
C ASN A 260 7.22 -28.33 6.82
N LYS A 261 6.71 -29.47 7.33
CA LYS A 261 7.57 -30.58 7.75
C LYS A 261 8.30 -31.19 6.55
N ILE A 262 7.60 -31.41 5.44
CA ILE A 262 8.17 -31.97 4.21
C ILE A 262 9.24 -31.04 3.65
N VAL A 263 8.94 -29.74 3.52
CA VAL A 263 9.92 -28.75 3.05
C VAL A 263 11.13 -28.69 4.00
N LYS A 264 10.93 -28.71 5.32
CA LYS A 264 12.05 -28.75 6.27
C LYS A 264 12.89 -30.02 6.16
N GLN A 265 12.26 -31.16 5.90
CA GLN A 265 12.99 -32.42 5.70
C GLN A 265 13.83 -32.35 4.42
N HIS A 266 13.24 -31.89 3.31
CA HIS A 266 13.95 -31.70 2.05
C HIS A 266 15.14 -30.74 2.17
N LEU A 267 14.97 -29.61 2.86
CA LEU A 267 16.06 -28.68 3.16
C LEU A 267 17.16 -29.37 3.99
N LYS A 268 16.78 -30.17 5.00
CA LYS A 268 17.73 -30.92 5.81
C LYS A 268 18.52 -31.95 5.02
N ASP A 269 17.88 -32.63 4.07
CA ASP A 269 18.52 -33.61 3.20
C ASP A 269 19.60 -32.94 2.31
N GLN A 270 19.47 -31.64 2.06
CA GLN A 270 20.46 -30.80 1.37
C GLN A 270 21.43 -30.06 2.33
N GLU A 271 21.41 -30.41 3.62
CA GLU A 271 22.19 -29.79 4.70
C GLU A 271 21.87 -28.29 4.93
N ILE A 272 20.68 -27.83 4.52
CA ILE A 272 20.22 -26.44 4.64
C ILE A 272 19.22 -26.31 5.80
N ASP A 273 19.44 -25.35 6.68
CA ASP A 273 18.49 -24.93 7.72
C ASP A 273 17.45 -23.96 7.14
N TYR A 274 17.91 -22.89 6.49
CA TYR A 274 17.05 -21.99 5.70
C TYR A 274 17.85 -21.15 4.71
N GLU A 275 17.17 -20.76 3.62
CA GLU A 275 17.65 -19.86 2.61
C GLU A 275 17.15 -18.42 2.82
N PHE A 276 17.99 -17.43 2.50
CA PHE A 276 17.61 -16.02 2.59
C PHE A 276 18.40 -15.14 1.60
N GLU A 277 17.84 -13.98 1.31
CA GLU A 277 18.45 -12.97 0.44
C GLU A 277 18.85 -11.73 1.26
N ARG A 278 19.99 -11.14 0.91
CA ARG A 278 20.39 -9.80 1.37
C ARG A 278 20.71 -8.92 0.16
N LEU A 279 20.59 -7.62 0.37
CA LEU A 279 20.93 -6.61 -0.62
C LEU A 279 22.29 -6.03 -0.24
N PHE A 280 23.29 -6.23 -1.11
CA PHE A 280 24.50 -5.44 -1.11
C PHE A 280 24.20 -4.11 -1.81
N VAL A 281 24.38 -3.00 -1.10
CA VAL A 281 24.14 -1.64 -1.60
C VAL A 281 25.46 -0.89 -1.57
N ASP A 282 25.93 -0.47 -2.74
CA ASP A 282 27.12 0.37 -2.88
C ASP A 282 26.74 1.78 -3.32
N VAL A 283 27.38 2.79 -2.72
CA VAL A 283 27.11 4.21 -3.04
C VAL A 283 28.14 4.70 -4.05
N VAL A 284 27.77 4.62 -5.33
CA VAL A 284 28.65 4.97 -6.46
C VAL A 284 28.80 6.48 -6.67
N ASN A 285 27.78 7.27 -6.32
CA ASN A 285 27.83 8.73 -6.39
C ASN A 285 27.42 9.33 -5.05
N LYS A 286 28.37 9.99 -4.38
CA LYS A 286 28.19 10.56 -3.04
C LYS A 286 27.61 11.98 -3.03
N LYS A 287 27.22 12.53 -4.18
CA LYS A 287 26.66 13.88 -4.27
C LYS A 287 25.32 13.96 -3.55
N VAL A 288 25.28 14.76 -2.49
CA VAL A 288 24.04 15.18 -1.82
C VAL A 288 23.41 16.28 -2.65
N VAL A 289 22.13 16.11 -3.00
CA VAL A 289 21.37 17.12 -3.75
C VAL A 289 20.69 18.09 -2.79
N ARG A 290 20.24 17.57 -1.64
CA ARG A 290 19.56 18.37 -0.63
C ARG A 290 19.75 17.77 0.77
N GLU A 291 20.13 18.60 1.73
CA GLU A 291 20.03 18.26 3.15
C GLU A 291 18.58 18.45 3.61
N LEU A 292 18.09 17.50 4.41
CA LEU A 292 16.72 17.48 4.91
C LEU A 292 16.72 17.56 6.42
N ASP A 293 15.88 18.43 6.97
CA ASP A 293 15.65 18.49 8.41
C ASP A 293 14.65 17.41 8.86
N GLU A 294 14.66 17.10 10.16
CA GLU A 294 13.83 16.04 10.73
C GLU A 294 12.33 16.34 10.65
N GLN A 295 11.93 17.61 10.72
CA GLN A 295 10.51 18.00 10.66
C GLN A 295 9.94 17.80 9.27
N GLU A 296 10.69 18.15 8.23
CA GLU A 296 10.33 17.92 6.83
C GLU A 296 10.18 16.42 6.53
N VAL A 297 11.13 15.60 7.00
CA VAL A 297 11.08 14.14 6.82
C VAL A 297 9.86 13.54 7.53
N ASN A 298 9.60 13.94 8.78
CA ASN A 298 8.46 13.44 9.54
C ASN A 298 7.13 13.86 8.89
N ARG A 299 7.05 15.09 8.36
CA ARG A 299 5.87 15.56 7.61
C ARG A 299 5.64 14.74 6.35
N ALA A 300 6.68 14.54 5.53
CA ALA A 300 6.59 13.73 4.33
C ALA A 300 6.20 12.28 4.64
N TRP A 301 6.75 11.72 5.72
CA TRP A 301 6.42 10.38 6.20
C TRP A 301 4.96 10.28 6.63
N CYS A 302 4.46 11.16 7.50
CA CYS A 302 3.06 11.19 7.94
C CYS A 302 2.08 11.39 6.79
N ASN A 303 2.35 12.34 5.88
CA ASN A 303 1.48 12.64 4.75
C ASN A 303 1.31 11.44 3.81
N ASN A 304 2.37 10.63 3.60
CA ASN A 304 2.27 9.39 2.86
C ASN A 304 1.25 8.42 3.49
N PHE A 305 1.20 8.32 4.83
CA PHE A 305 0.24 7.46 5.52
C PHE A 305 -1.18 8.01 5.49
N ILE A 306 -1.35 9.31 5.72
CA ILE A 306 -2.65 9.98 5.70
C ILE A 306 -3.28 9.84 4.32
N SER A 307 -2.53 10.13 3.24
CA SER A 307 -3.02 9.98 1.87
C SER A 307 -3.51 8.56 1.57
N LEU A 308 -2.74 7.55 1.97
CA LEU A 308 -3.11 6.14 1.80
C LEU A 308 -4.35 5.77 2.63
N ALA A 309 -4.46 6.29 3.85
CA ALA A 309 -5.60 6.05 4.72
C ALA A 309 -6.87 6.71 4.16
N GLN A 310 -6.77 7.94 3.64
CA GLN A 310 -7.85 8.63 2.93
C GLN A 310 -8.33 7.83 1.71
N ASP A 311 -7.41 7.33 0.88
CA ASP A 311 -7.77 6.51 -0.29
C ASP A 311 -8.42 5.18 0.10
N LYS A 312 -8.01 4.60 1.22
CA LYS A 312 -8.63 3.40 1.77
C LYS A 312 -10.03 3.68 2.32
N GLN A 313 -10.20 4.82 3.00
CA GLN A 313 -11.47 5.29 3.56
C GLN A 313 -12.53 5.55 2.48
N LYS A 314 -12.12 5.98 1.28
CA LYS A 314 -13.02 6.19 0.12
C LYS A 314 -13.64 4.89 -0.44
N LYS A 315 -13.12 3.71 -0.10
CA LYS A 315 -13.62 2.43 -0.62
C LYS A 315 -14.93 2.04 0.07
N GLU A 316 -15.89 1.49 -0.68
CA GLU A 316 -17.23 1.16 -0.18
C GLU A 316 -17.23 0.29 1.08
N LYS A 317 -16.36 -0.73 1.12
CA LYS A 317 -16.20 -1.62 2.28
C LYS A 317 -15.71 -0.93 3.57
N TYR A 318 -15.19 0.29 3.47
CA TYR A 318 -14.78 1.13 4.60
C TYR A 318 -15.85 2.20 4.88
N LYS A 319 -16.35 2.86 3.83
CA LYS A 319 -17.36 3.94 3.94
C LYS A 319 -18.66 3.49 4.59
N ASN A 320 -19.16 2.29 4.26
CA ASN A 320 -20.44 1.78 4.77
C ASN A 320 -20.25 0.62 5.75
N SER A 321 -19.09 0.57 6.43
CA SER A 321 -18.82 -0.54 7.34
C SER A 321 -19.56 -0.33 8.65
N GLN A 322 -20.26 -1.37 9.12
CA GLN A 322 -20.81 -1.40 10.49
C GLN A 322 -19.70 -1.52 11.56
N TYR A 323 -18.46 -1.83 11.14
CA TYR A 323 -17.31 -1.91 12.03
C TYR A 323 -16.66 -0.53 12.16
N LEU A 324 -16.75 0.10 13.34
CA LEU A 324 -16.17 1.41 13.62
C LEU A 324 -14.68 1.52 13.25
N SER A 325 -13.89 0.46 13.46
CA SER A 325 -12.47 0.46 13.11
C SER A 325 -12.20 0.61 11.61
N LYS A 326 -13.15 0.20 10.76
CA LYS A 326 -13.11 0.39 9.31
C LYS A 326 -13.73 1.72 8.92
N GLU A 327 -14.87 2.07 9.51
CA GLU A 327 -15.54 3.34 9.24
C GLU A 327 -14.68 4.56 9.61
N PHE A 328 -13.90 4.46 10.69
CA PHE A 328 -12.99 5.50 11.16
C PHE A 328 -11.52 5.10 10.97
N TYR A 329 -11.20 4.35 9.92
CA TYR A 329 -9.83 3.89 9.67
C TYR A 329 -8.83 5.05 9.60
N LEU A 330 -9.19 6.16 8.94
CA LEU A 330 -8.33 7.34 8.86
C LEU A 330 -8.09 7.99 10.23
N LEU A 331 -9.12 8.12 11.06
CA LEU A 331 -8.98 8.64 12.42
C LEU A 331 -8.04 7.78 13.25
N ASN A 332 -8.19 6.45 13.17
CA ASN A 332 -7.31 5.52 13.86
C ASN A 332 -5.84 5.67 13.42
N VAL A 333 -5.59 5.86 12.13
CA VAL A 333 -4.25 6.15 11.62
C VAL A 333 -3.72 7.46 12.20
N CYS A 334 -4.54 8.51 12.24
CA CYS A 334 -4.13 9.81 12.77
C CYS A 334 -3.79 9.75 14.27
N ILE A 335 -4.56 9.01 15.07
CA ILE A 335 -4.27 8.77 16.49
C ILE A 335 -2.91 8.06 16.67
N LEU A 336 -2.63 7.02 15.87
CA LEU A 336 -1.32 6.33 15.93
C LEU A 336 -0.18 7.27 15.56
N LEU A 337 -0.35 8.10 14.52
CA LEU A 337 0.67 9.08 14.12
C LEU A 337 0.85 10.17 15.20
N ARG A 338 -0.24 10.60 15.84
CA ARG A 338 -0.22 11.59 16.93
C ARG A 338 0.62 11.12 18.10
N ALA A 339 0.46 9.85 18.49
CA ALA A 339 1.21 9.26 19.59
C ALA A 339 2.73 9.18 19.32
N TYR A 340 3.15 9.26 18.05
CA TYR A 340 4.57 9.29 17.67
C TYR A 340 5.17 10.70 17.64
N LEU A 341 4.39 11.68 17.18
CA LEU A 341 4.90 13.01 16.89
C LEU A 341 5.22 13.78 18.17
N SER A 342 6.33 14.52 18.16
CA SER A 342 6.60 15.48 19.23
C SER A 342 5.54 16.58 19.24
N LYS A 343 5.35 17.27 20.38
CA LYS A 343 4.41 18.40 20.48
C LYS A 343 4.62 19.45 19.37
N SER A 344 5.87 19.70 18.99
CA SER A 344 6.23 20.65 17.93
C SER A 344 5.82 20.21 16.51
N GLN A 345 5.44 18.94 16.34
CA GLN A 345 5.10 18.33 15.05
C GLN A 345 3.61 17.96 14.94
N LEU A 346 2.82 18.13 16.00
CA LEU A 346 1.39 17.76 16.00
C LEU A 346 0.59 18.51 14.93
N SER A 347 1.02 19.72 14.57
CA SER A 347 0.39 20.53 13.51
C SER A 347 0.34 19.84 12.15
N ILE A 348 1.15 18.78 11.93
CA ILE A 348 1.13 17.97 10.69
C ILE A 348 -0.22 17.27 10.53
N ILE A 349 -0.84 16.86 11.63
CA ILE A 349 -2.03 16.00 11.62
C ILE A 349 -3.23 16.63 12.33
N GLU A 350 -3.02 17.71 13.09
CA GLU A 350 -4.01 18.27 14.02
C GLU A 350 -5.33 18.66 13.34
N GLU A 351 -5.28 19.36 12.21
CA GLU A 351 -6.49 19.77 11.47
C GLU A 351 -7.32 18.55 11.02
N GLU A 352 -6.66 17.56 10.41
CA GLU A 352 -7.32 16.35 9.93
C GLU A 352 -7.91 15.55 11.10
N THR A 353 -7.15 15.35 12.18
CA THR A 353 -7.62 14.59 13.33
C THR A 353 -8.79 15.29 14.03
N THR A 354 -8.73 16.61 14.26
CA THR A 354 -9.82 17.37 14.87
C THR A 354 -11.10 17.33 14.02
N ASN A 355 -10.98 17.42 12.69
CA ASN A 355 -12.13 17.30 11.80
C ASN A 355 -12.77 15.91 11.86
N LEU A 356 -11.95 14.86 11.96
CA LEU A 356 -12.41 13.47 12.07
C LEU A 356 -13.02 13.16 13.43
N GLU A 357 -12.46 13.68 14.52
CA GLU A 357 -13.02 13.58 15.88
C GLU A 357 -14.39 14.26 15.95
N LYS A 358 -14.55 15.44 15.36
CA LYS A 358 -15.87 16.11 15.26
C LYS A 358 -16.89 15.28 14.49
N ARG A 359 -16.49 14.69 13.36
CA ARG A 359 -17.35 13.80 12.58
C ARG A 359 -17.74 12.54 13.35
N PHE A 360 -16.80 11.98 14.12
CA PHE A 360 -17.06 10.87 15.01
C PHE A 360 -18.08 11.25 16.09
N ALA A 361 -17.89 12.40 16.76
CA ALA A 361 -18.84 12.92 17.76
C ALA A 361 -20.24 13.18 17.17
N THR A 362 -20.35 13.74 15.97
CA THR A 362 -21.66 13.97 15.33
C THR A 362 -22.37 12.65 14.97
N MET A 363 -21.63 11.64 14.49
CA MET A 363 -22.19 10.32 14.23
C MET A 363 -22.66 9.68 15.54
N TYR A 364 -21.82 9.82 16.57
CA TYR A 364 -22.10 9.34 17.91
C TYR A 364 -23.40 9.92 18.48
N ASP A 365 -23.56 11.25 18.47
CA ASP A 365 -24.74 11.91 19.00
C ASP A 365 -26.02 11.37 18.34
N ARG A 366 -25.98 11.18 17.01
CA ARG A 366 -27.10 10.57 16.25
C ARG A 366 -27.39 9.12 16.65
N TYR A 367 -26.36 8.33 16.93
CA TYR A 367 -26.54 6.96 17.39
C TYR A 367 -27.18 6.91 18.77
N VAL A 368 -26.75 7.77 19.71
CA VAL A 368 -27.36 7.88 21.04
C VAL A 368 -28.82 8.29 20.94
N GLU A 369 -29.12 9.31 20.13
CA GLU A 369 -30.50 9.74 19.87
C GLU A 369 -31.35 8.59 19.32
N ALA A 370 -30.86 7.85 18.34
CA ALA A 370 -31.57 6.70 17.77
C ALA A 370 -31.82 5.58 18.79
N LYS A 371 -30.84 5.30 19.66
CA LYS A 371 -30.98 4.30 20.73
C LYS A 371 -32.00 4.70 21.80
N LEU A 372 -31.98 5.97 22.21
CA LEU A 372 -32.96 6.50 23.15
C LEU A 372 -34.38 6.44 22.59
N LEU A 373 -34.56 6.69 21.28
CA LEU A 373 -35.86 6.56 20.62
C LEU A 373 -36.36 5.11 20.56
N GLU A 374 -35.47 4.12 20.32
CA GLU A 374 -35.82 2.69 20.40
C GLU A 374 -36.27 2.28 21.81
N GLU A 375 -35.60 2.77 22.86
CA GLU A 375 -35.96 2.48 24.26
C GLU A 375 -37.27 3.17 24.71
N GLU A 376 -37.63 4.31 24.11
CA GLU A 376 -38.91 4.98 24.36
C GLU A 376 -40.10 4.23 23.72
N GLU A 377 -39.90 3.57 22.59
CA GLU A 377 -40.93 2.74 21.93
C GLU A 377 -41.17 1.40 22.65
N GLU A 378 -40.19 0.86 23.38
CA GLU A 378 -40.31 -0.42 24.11
C GLU A 378 -40.95 -0.32 25.52
N LYS A 379 -41.34 0.87 26.00
CA LYS A 379 -42.07 0.96 27.27
C LYS A 379 -43.45 0.29 27.14
N PRO A 380 -43.77 -0.74 27.96
CA PRO A 380 -45.03 -1.43 27.85
C PRO A 380 -46.18 -0.47 28.18
N LYS A 381 -47.21 -0.45 27.33
CA LYS A 381 -48.54 0.06 27.70
C LYS A 381 -49.10 -0.84 28.81
N GLY A 382 -48.69 -0.57 30.05
CA GLY A 382 -49.19 -1.24 31.24
C GLY A 382 -50.57 -0.73 31.62
N PHE A 383 -51.56 -1.58 31.39
CA PHE A 383 -52.74 -1.84 32.24
C PHE A 383 -53.31 -0.69 33.08
N GLY A 384 -54.50 -0.24 32.67
CA GLY A 384 -55.43 0.54 33.48
C GLY A 384 -56.87 0.20 33.13
N GLN A 385 -57.29 -1.05 33.36
CA GLN A 385 -58.70 -1.38 33.55
C GLN A 385 -58.86 -1.96 34.95
N THR A 386 -59.17 -1.08 35.89
CA THR A 386 -59.74 -1.43 37.18
C THR A 386 -61.11 -2.06 36.93
N ILE A 387 -61.24 -3.31 37.38
CA ILE A 387 -62.51 -4.00 37.54
C ILE A 387 -63.25 -3.31 38.69
N GLU A 388 -64.36 -2.65 38.41
CA GLU A 388 -65.36 -2.34 39.44
C GLU A 388 -66.48 -3.39 39.37
N HIS A 389 -66.55 -4.20 40.42
CA HIS A 389 -67.72 -5.02 40.72
C HIS A 389 -68.65 -4.27 41.68
N THR A 390 -69.95 -4.61 41.56
CA THR A 390 -71.10 -4.39 42.46
C THR A 390 -71.79 -3.02 42.45
N ALA A 391 -73.04 -2.98 41.94
CA ALA A 391 -74.23 -3.41 42.71
C ALA A 391 -75.20 -4.19 41.82
#